data_AF-A0A2Z4FNA5-F1
#
_entry.id   AF-A0A2Z4FNA5-F1
#
_cell.length_a   1.000
_cell.length_b   1.000
_cell.length_c   1.000
_cell.angle_alpha   90.00
_cell.angle_beta   90.00
_cell.angle_gamma   90.00
#
_symmetry.space_group_name_H-M   'P 1'
#
loop_
_entity.id
_entity.type
_entity.pdbx_description
1 polymer ?
#
loop_
_entity_poly.entity_id
_entity_poly.type
_entity_poly.pdbx_seq_one_letter_code
_entity_poly.pdbx_strand_id
1 'polypeptide(L)'
;MKLELRERHIFSLLILFLALVSSGCSTQVGARAGESSATATLGDPLINGSLDDAVVRQVAGENRRDLTRCYQMGLADDRALSGQVNIRLSIAPTGGVQAALLTNSTLKNDDVETCILKEVQLWVFPTTEDGDGVEVEYPFDFSNH
;
A
#
# COMPACT_ATOMS: atom_id res chain seq x y z
N MET A 1 7.16 53.64 -3.28
CA MET A 1 8.37 53.86 -4.12
C MET A 1 9.47 53.01 -3.50
N LYS A 2 10.01 51.95 -4.11
CA LYS A 2 10.50 51.83 -5.49
C LYS A 2 10.54 50.32 -5.84
N LEU A 3 9.69 49.88 -6.77
CA LEU A 3 10.00 48.73 -7.62
C LEU A 3 11.17 49.15 -8.50
N GLU A 4 12.15 48.27 -8.73
CA GLU A 4 13.10 48.21 -9.86
C GLU A 4 14.22 47.22 -9.49
N LEU A 5 14.79 46.49 -10.47
CA LEU A 5 15.82 45.42 -10.38
C LEU A 5 15.36 43.95 -10.38
N ARG A 6 14.09 43.68 -10.72
CA ARG A 6 13.70 42.43 -11.38
C ARG A 6 14.00 42.62 -12.86
N GLU A 7 15.10 42.07 -13.40
CA GLU A 7 15.25 41.66 -14.83
C GLU A 7 16.70 41.37 -15.30
N ARG A 8 17.76 41.74 -14.56
CA ARG A 8 19.16 41.50 -15.02
C ARG A 8 19.79 40.15 -14.61
N HIS A 9 19.23 39.45 -13.61
CA HIS A 9 19.82 38.19 -13.11
C HIS A 9 19.29 36.92 -13.80
N ILE A 10 18.18 37.02 -14.52
CA ILE A 10 17.54 35.88 -15.20
C ILE A 10 18.39 35.37 -16.37
N PHE A 11 19.10 36.26 -17.07
CA PHE A 11 19.94 35.88 -18.22
C PHE A 11 21.36 35.41 -17.86
N SER A 12 21.86 35.67 -16.64
CA SER A 12 23.23 35.30 -16.25
C SER A 12 23.34 33.94 -15.55
N LEU A 13 22.23 33.38 -15.05
CA LEU A 13 22.21 32.05 -14.41
C LEU A 13 22.01 30.91 -15.42
N LEU A 14 21.49 31.18 -16.62
CA LEU A 14 21.26 30.16 -17.66
C LEU A 14 22.54 29.69 -18.39
N ILE A 15 23.69 30.33 -18.15
CA ILE A 15 24.97 30.00 -18.80
C ILE A 15 25.83 29.02 -17.98
N LEU A 16 25.44 28.70 -16.73
CA LEU A 16 26.18 27.74 -15.89
C LEU A 16 25.74 26.27 -16.07
N PHE A 17 25.16 25.93 -17.22
CA PHE A 17 24.59 24.61 -17.47
C PHE A 17 25.52 23.62 -18.19
N LEU A 18 26.69 23.99 -18.69
CA LEU A 18 27.49 23.03 -19.47
C LEU A 18 28.98 23.23 -19.21
N ALA A 19 29.57 22.22 -18.55
CA ALA A 19 30.90 21.67 -18.81
C ALA A 19 31.78 21.51 -17.53
N LEU A 20 31.91 20.26 -17.09
CA LEU A 20 33.17 19.51 -16.94
C LEU A 20 33.43 18.83 -15.59
N VAL A 21 33.82 17.56 -15.73
CA VAL A 21 34.57 16.68 -14.83
C VAL A 21 33.77 15.72 -13.96
N SER A 22 33.41 14.63 -14.64
CA SER A 22 33.57 13.25 -14.17
C SER A 22 34.92 12.98 -13.49
N SER A 23 34.92 12.64 -12.19
CA SER A 23 35.71 11.55 -11.58
C SER A 23 35.57 11.62 -10.06
N GLY A 24 34.93 10.60 -9.47
CA GLY A 24 34.83 10.42 -8.03
C GLY A 24 34.11 9.12 -7.70
N CYS A 25 34.83 8.01 -7.79
CA CYS A 25 34.40 6.70 -7.27
C CYS A 25 34.76 6.60 -5.78
N SER A 26 34.02 5.73 -5.07
CA SER A 26 34.19 5.24 -3.69
C SER A 26 33.54 6.14 -2.60
N THR A 27 32.75 5.63 -1.66
CA THR A 27 32.84 4.34 -0.95
C THR A 27 31.46 3.91 -0.43
N GLN A 28 31.12 2.64 -0.61
CA GLN A 28 29.95 1.98 -0.03
C GLN A 28 30.27 1.57 1.42
N VAL A 29 29.50 2.04 2.42
CA VAL A 29 29.15 1.25 3.63
C VAL A 29 27.86 1.84 4.23
N GLY A 30 26.77 1.10 4.11
CA GLY A 30 25.53 1.31 4.87
C GLY A 30 24.80 -0.01 4.92
N ALA A 31 24.79 -0.62 6.10
CA ALA A 31 24.36 -1.98 6.35
C ALA A 31 22.93 -2.26 5.84
N ARG A 32 22.78 -3.30 5.01
CA ARG A 32 21.49 -3.98 4.85
C ARG A 32 21.24 -4.75 6.15
N ALA A 33 20.50 -4.13 7.07
CA ALA A 33 19.71 -4.88 8.02
C ALA A 33 18.70 -5.70 7.20
N GLY A 34 18.59 -7.00 7.48
CA GLY A 34 17.82 -7.95 6.68
C GLY A 34 16.43 -7.44 6.31
N GLU A 35 16.25 -7.13 5.02
CA GLU A 35 14.94 -7.12 4.37
C GLU A 35 14.45 -8.56 4.38
N SER A 36 13.65 -8.93 5.39
CA SER A 36 12.77 -10.08 5.26
C SER A 36 11.85 -9.74 4.09
N SER A 37 11.87 -10.53 3.01
CA SER A 37 11.05 -10.33 1.81
C SER A 37 9.59 -10.73 2.06
N ALA A 38 9.09 -10.34 3.22
CA ALA A 38 7.73 -10.51 3.68
C ALA A 38 6.82 -9.74 2.72
N THR A 39 6.00 -10.44 1.96
CA THR A 39 5.13 -9.83 0.95
C THR A 39 3.71 -10.30 1.15
N ALA A 40 2.77 -9.35 1.15
CA ALA A 40 1.35 -9.63 0.99
C ALA A 40 1.05 -9.76 -0.51
N THR A 41 0.73 -10.95 -0.97
CA THR A 41 0.24 -11.22 -2.32
C THR A 41 -1.28 -11.14 -2.32
N LEU A 42 -1.82 -10.50 -3.36
CA LEU A 42 -3.26 -10.29 -3.51
C LEU A 42 -3.85 -11.38 -4.39
N GLY A 43 -4.89 -12.07 -3.94
CA GLY A 43 -5.65 -13.02 -4.76
C GLY A 43 -6.80 -12.35 -5.54
N ASP A 44 -7.72 -13.17 -6.06
CA ASP A 44 -8.88 -12.70 -6.83
C ASP A 44 -10.08 -12.41 -5.91
N PRO A 45 -10.68 -11.20 -5.96
CA PRO A 45 -11.83 -10.89 -5.14
C PRO A 45 -13.12 -11.54 -5.66
N LEU A 46 -13.98 -11.91 -4.73
CA LEU A 46 -15.38 -12.24 -4.99
C LEU A 46 -16.23 -11.00 -4.70
N ILE A 47 -16.87 -10.42 -5.72
CA ILE A 47 -17.62 -9.17 -5.59
C ILE A 47 -19.11 -9.44 -5.78
N ASN A 48 -19.89 -9.11 -4.76
CA ASN A 48 -21.35 -9.10 -4.80
C ASN A 48 -21.82 -7.65 -4.84
N GLY A 49 -22.02 -7.12 -6.05
CA GLY A 49 -22.46 -5.76 -6.32
C GLY A 49 -21.82 -5.20 -7.59
N SER A 50 -21.98 -3.89 -7.81
CA SER A 50 -21.59 -3.24 -9.07
C SER A 50 -20.19 -2.62 -9.08
N LEU A 51 -19.34 -2.97 -8.11
CA LEU A 51 -17.96 -2.49 -8.06
C LEU A 51 -17.09 -3.35 -8.98
N ASP A 52 -16.28 -2.69 -9.82
CA ASP A 52 -15.37 -3.39 -10.74
C ASP A 52 -14.21 -4.06 -9.98
N ASP A 53 -13.85 -5.28 -10.37
CA ASP A 53 -12.70 -6.02 -9.85
C ASP A 53 -11.39 -5.22 -9.95
N ALA A 54 -11.18 -4.51 -11.06
CA ALA A 54 -9.99 -3.70 -11.27
C ALA A 54 -9.86 -2.58 -10.22
N VAL A 55 -10.98 -2.00 -9.80
CA VAL A 55 -11.00 -0.97 -8.75
C VAL A 55 -10.63 -1.58 -7.40
N VAL A 56 -11.18 -2.76 -7.09
CA VAL A 56 -10.86 -3.46 -5.84
C VAL A 56 -9.37 -3.81 -5.77
N ARG A 57 -8.83 -4.38 -6.85
CA ARG A 57 -7.39 -4.69 -6.95
C ARG A 57 -6.52 -3.46 -6.87
N GLN A 58 -6.95 -2.33 -7.45
CA GLN A 58 -6.22 -1.08 -7.38
C GLN A 58 -6.12 -0.60 -5.93
N VAL A 59 -7.25 -0.47 -5.23
CA VAL A 59 -7.27 -0.01 -3.82
C VAL A 59 -6.48 -0.97 -2.93
N ALA A 60 -6.65 -2.28 -3.11
CA ALA A 60 -5.88 -3.28 -2.36
C ALA A 60 -4.38 -3.19 -2.66
N GLY A 61 -4.00 -2.93 -3.91
CA GLY A 61 -2.61 -2.77 -4.35
C GLY A 61 -1.94 -1.52 -3.78
N GLU A 62 -2.66 -0.40 -3.73
CA GLU A 62 -2.20 0.87 -3.15
C GLU A 62 -1.95 0.73 -1.64
N ASN A 63 -2.81 0.00 -0.94
CA ASN A 63 -2.74 -0.23 0.51
C ASN A 63 -1.93 -1.48 0.91
N ARG A 64 -1.35 -2.22 -0.06
CA ARG A 64 -0.58 -3.44 0.20
C ARG A 64 0.57 -3.26 1.18
N ARG A 65 1.15 -2.05 1.23
CA ARG A 65 2.25 -1.71 2.14
C ARG A 65 1.83 -1.77 3.60
N ASP A 66 0.61 -1.34 3.92
CA ASP A 66 0.08 -1.39 5.29
C ASP A 66 -0.18 -2.84 5.73
N LEU A 67 -0.70 -3.66 4.82
CA LEU A 67 -0.85 -5.10 5.08
C LEU A 67 0.49 -5.80 5.29
N THR A 68 1.49 -5.43 4.48
CA THR A 68 2.86 -5.93 4.63
C THR A 68 3.44 -5.55 5.98
N ARG A 69 3.22 -4.32 6.45
CA ARG A 69 3.62 -3.88 7.80
C ARG A 69 2.96 -4.73 8.88
N CYS A 70 1.65 -4.98 8.80
CA CYS A 70 0.95 -5.85 9.75
C CYS A 70 1.59 -7.23 9.83
N TYR A 71 1.89 -7.84 8.67
CA TYR A 71 2.53 -9.15 8.60
C TYR A 71 3.98 -9.16 9.15
N GLN A 72 4.76 -8.11 8.88
CA GLN A 72 6.11 -7.97 9.43
C GLN A 72 6.15 -7.95 10.97
N MET A 73 5.09 -7.47 11.63
CA MET A 73 5.00 -7.55 13.09
C MET A 73 4.96 -9.01 13.56
N GLY A 74 4.18 -9.87 12.89
CA GLY A 74 4.11 -11.30 13.24
C GLY A 74 5.40 -12.06 12.96
N LEU A 75 6.18 -11.62 11.96
CA LEU A 75 7.50 -12.21 11.67
C LEU A 75 8.56 -11.95 12.74
N ALA A 76 8.34 -10.96 13.61
CA ALA A 76 9.20 -10.75 14.78
C ALA A 76 9.08 -11.90 15.78
N ASP A 77 7.88 -12.49 15.90
CA ASP A 77 7.58 -13.59 16.81
C ASP A 77 7.80 -14.96 16.15
N ASP A 78 7.34 -15.13 14.90
CA ASP A 78 7.52 -16.35 14.11
C ASP A 78 8.05 -16.05 12.71
N ARG A 79 9.34 -16.33 12.48
CA ARG A 79 10.00 -16.10 11.18
C ARG A 79 9.53 -17.04 10.06
N ALA A 80 8.84 -18.12 10.39
CA ALA A 80 8.26 -19.08 9.44
C ALA A 80 6.77 -18.83 9.20
N LEU A 81 6.20 -17.78 9.81
CA LEU A 81 4.79 -17.41 9.65
C LEU A 81 4.46 -17.26 8.17
N SER A 82 3.48 -18.00 7.70
CA SER A 82 2.98 -17.94 6.32
C SER A 82 1.57 -18.48 6.29
N GLY A 83 0.78 -18.03 5.33
CA GLY A 83 -0.61 -18.46 5.23
C GLY A 83 -1.44 -17.51 4.39
N GLN A 84 -2.74 -17.79 4.37
CA GLN A 84 -3.75 -17.05 3.66
C GLN A 84 -4.75 -16.47 4.65
N VAL A 85 -5.23 -15.28 4.34
CA VAL A 85 -6.24 -14.56 5.11
C VAL A 85 -7.33 -14.09 4.15
N ASN A 86 -8.57 -14.53 4.37
CA ASN A 86 -9.73 -14.12 3.60
C ASN A 86 -10.54 -13.11 4.41
N ILE A 87 -10.79 -11.96 3.80
CA ILE A 87 -11.49 -10.86 4.45
C ILE A 87 -12.67 -10.46 3.60
N ARG A 88 -13.81 -10.35 4.26
CA ARG A 88 -15.05 -9.83 3.72
C ARG A 88 -15.22 -8.38 4.15
N LEU A 89 -15.40 -7.52 3.16
CA LEU A 89 -15.60 -6.09 3.31
C LEU A 89 -17.04 -5.76 2.92
N SER A 90 -17.73 -4.99 3.75
CA SER A 90 -19.02 -4.39 3.42
C SER A 90 -18.79 -2.91 3.13
N ILE A 91 -18.92 -2.52 1.88
CA ILE A 91 -18.63 -1.16 1.37
C ILE A 91 -19.95 -0.41 1.23
N ALA A 92 -20.04 0.78 1.83
CA ALA A 92 -21.18 1.67 1.68
C ALA A 92 -21.25 2.26 0.26
N PRO A 93 -22.43 2.73 -0.19
CA PRO A 93 -22.56 3.44 -1.46
C PRO A 93 -21.61 4.63 -1.61
N THR A 94 -21.26 5.28 -0.50
CA THR A 94 -20.31 6.39 -0.44
C THR A 94 -18.86 6.00 -0.74
N GLY A 95 -18.55 4.69 -0.74
CA GLY A 95 -17.21 4.12 -0.93
C GLY A 95 -16.46 3.80 0.36
N GLY A 96 -17.00 4.17 1.52
CA GLY A 96 -16.40 3.82 2.82
C GLY A 96 -16.62 2.35 3.19
N VAL A 97 -15.62 1.71 3.81
CA VAL A 97 -15.78 0.37 4.40
C VAL A 97 -16.55 0.48 5.71
N GLN A 98 -17.75 -0.11 5.77
CA GLN A 98 -18.61 -0.10 6.96
C GLN A 98 -18.28 -1.24 7.92
N ALA A 99 -17.83 -2.37 7.37
CA ALA A 99 -17.45 -3.54 8.16
C ALA A 99 -16.35 -4.33 7.44
N ALA A 100 -15.44 -4.91 8.23
CA ALA A 100 -14.46 -5.87 7.76
C ALA A 100 -14.50 -7.11 8.67
N LEU A 101 -14.69 -8.28 8.08
CA LEU A 101 -14.82 -9.55 8.78
C LEU A 101 -13.81 -10.55 8.24
N LEU A 102 -13.12 -11.22 9.15
CA LEU A 102 -12.27 -12.36 8.83
C LEU A 102 -13.14 -13.58 8.53
N THR A 103 -13.17 -14.06 7.29
CA THR A 103 -13.96 -15.26 6.92
C THR A 103 -13.14 -16.52 7.07
N ASN A 104 -11.85 -16.46 6.76
CA ASN A 104 -10.92 -17.58 6.93
C ASN A 104 -9.51 -17.06 7.21
N SER A 105 -8.74 -17.79 8.01
CA SER A 105 -7.31 -17.54 8.19
C SER A 105 -6.56 -18.85 8.43
N THR A 106 -5.49 -19.06 7.67
CA THR A 106 -4.50 -20.10 7.94
C THR A 106 -3.24 -19.55 8.62
N LEU A 107 -3.13 -18.22 8.73
CA LEU A 107 -2.03 -17.53 9.42
C LEU A 107 -2.05 -17.79 10.93
N LYS A 108 -3.25 -17.86 11.53
CA LYS A 108 -3.49 -18.15 12.96
C LYS A 108 -2.69 -17.24 13.91
N ASN A 109 -2.61 -15.96 13.57
CA ASN A 109 -1.93 -14.95 14.38
C ASN A 109 -2.89 -13.78 14.61
N ASP A 110 -3.48 -13.75 15.81
CA ASP A 110 -4.52 -12.79 16.17
C ASP A 110 -4.05 -11.34 16.09
N ASP A 111 -2.77 -11.06 16.41
CA ASP A 111 -2.20 -9.70 16.37
C ASP A 111 -2.09 -9.18 14.93
N VAL A 112 -1.62 -10.03 14.01
CA VAL A 112 -1.53 -9.70 12.59
C VAL A 112 -2.93 -9.57 11.97
N GLU A 113 -3.83 -10.51 12.26
CA GLU A 113 -5.22 -10.50 11.77
C GLU A 113 -5.96 -9.24 12.23
N THR A 114 -5.83 -8.88 13.50
CA THR A 114 -6.43 -7.65 14.06
C THR A 114 -5.83 -6.40 13.43
N CYS A 115 -4.52 -6.37 13.19
CA CYS A 115 -3.88 -5.26 12.49
C CYS A 115 -4.46 -5.09 11.08
N ILE A 116 -4.53 -6.18 10.32
CA ILE A 116 -5.07 -6.17 8.96
C ILE A 116 -6.52 -5.65 8.95
N LEU A 117 -7.38 -6.16 9.84
CA LEU A 117 -8.78 -5.74 9.92
C LEU A 117 -8.94 -4.23 10.19
N LYS A 118 -8.02 -3.63 10.96
CA LYS A 118 -8.02 -2.18 11.21
C LYS A 118 -7.61 -1.39 9.98
N GLU A 119 -6.57 -1.84 9.27
CA GLU A 119 -6.10 -1.16 8.06
C GLU A 119 -7.16 -1.19 6.95
N VAL A 120 -7.79 -2.34 6.70
CA VAL A 120 -8.81 -2.47 5.63
C VAL A 120 -10.08 -1.66 5.93
N GLN A 121 -10.41 -1.42 7.21
CA GLN A 121 -11.54 -0.55 7.58
C GLN A 121 -11.30 0.92 7.23
N LEU A 122 -10.03 1.33 7.07
CA LEU A 122 -9.67 2.70 6.68
C LEU A 122 -9.64 2.90 5.17
N TRP A 123 -9.82 1.83 4.39
CA TRP A 123 -9.79 1.92 2.94
C TRP A 123 -11.00 2.71 2.42
N VAL A 124 -10.76 3.46 1.35
CA VAL A 124 -11.78 4.25 0.67
C VAL A 124 -11.84 3.80 -0.77
N PHE A 125 -13.00 3.30 -1.16
CA PHE A 125 -13.34 2.94 -2.53
C PHE A 125 -14.02 4.13 -3.22
N PRO A 126 -14.03 4.17 -4.56
CA PRO A 126 -14.88 5.12 -5.26
C PRO A 126 -16.36 4.83 -4.97
N THR A 127 -17.17 5.89 -5.04
CA THR A 127 -18.63 5.81 -4.92
C THR A 127 -19.19 4.89 -6.00
N THR A 128 -20.14 4.03 -5.62
CA THR A 128 -20.81 3.11 -6.56
C THR A 128 -21.86 3.87 -7.37
N GLU A 129 -21.94 3.62 -8.68
CA GLU A 129 -22.89 4.34 -9.55
C GLU A 129 -24.35 4.00 -9.23
N ASP A 130 -24.60 2.79 -8.73
CA ASP A 130 -25.95 2.26 -8.50
C ASP A 130 -26.54 2.65 -7.13
N GLY A 131 -25.76 3.29 -6.25
CA GLY A 131 -26.23 3.74 -4.93
C GLY A 131 -26.46 2.62 -3.92
N ASP A 132 -26.13 1.38 -4.26
CA ASP A 132 -26.18 0.21 -3.38
C ASP A 132 -24.82 -0.08 -2.72
N GLY A 133 -24.88 -0.71 -1.55
CA GLY A 133 -23.69 -1.23 -0.87
C GLY A 133 -23.15 -2.48 -1.58
N VAL A 134 -21.86 -2.73 -1.44
CA VAL A 134 -21.16 -3.83 -2.12
C VAL A 134 -20.47 -4.71 -1.09
N GLU A 135 -20.56 -6.02 -1.26
CA GLU A 135 -19.84 -6.98 -0.44
C GLU A 135 -18.69 -7.57 -1.25
N VAL A 136 -17.48 -7.47 -0.73
CA VAL A 136 -16.26 -7.93 -1.40
C VAL A 136 -15.55 -8.91 -0.49
N GLU A 137 -15.25 -10.11 -0.98
CA GLU A 137 -14.38 -11.07 -0.29
C GLU A 137 -13.03 -11.13 -0.99
N TYR A 138 -11.96 -10.74 -0.29
CA TYR A 138 -10.61 -10.62 -0.84
C TYR A 138 -9.64 -11.57 -0.12
N PRO A 139 -9.03 -12.54 -0.83
CA PRO A 139 -7.99 -13.40 -0.28
C PRO A 139 -6.61 -12.71 -0.35
N PHE A 140 -5.88 -12.75 0.76
CA PHE A 140 -4.52 -12.24 0.91
C PHE A 140 -3.58 -13.38 1.28
N ASP A 141 -2.56 -13.62 0.46
CA ASP A 141 -1.54 -14.63 0.70
C ASP A 141 -0.27 -13.99 1.26
N PHE A 142 0.12 -14.37 2.47
CA PHE A 142 1.31 -13.88 3.15
C PHE A 142 2.40 -14.95 3.12
N SER A 143 3.54 -14.61 2.52
CA SER A 143 4.73 -15.46 2.50
C SER A 143 6.00 -14.66 2.79
N ASN A 144 6.99 -15.34 3.36
CA ASN A 144 8.33 -14.85 3.58
C ASN A 144 9.28 -15.71 2.73
N HIS A 145 9.96 -15.09 1.77
CA HIS A 145 10.92 -15.74 0.87
C HIS A 145 12.36 -15.29 1.14
#